data_AF-A0A354GTY3-F1
#
_entry.id   AF-A0A354GTY3-F1
#
_cell.length_a   1.000
_cell.length_b   1.000
_cell.length_c   1.000
_cell.angle_alpha   90.00
_cell.angle_beta   90.00
_cell.angle_gamma   90.00
#
_symmetry.space_group_name_H-M   'P 1'
#
loop_
_entity.id
_entity.type
_entity.pdbx_description
1 polymer ?
#
loop_
_entity_poly.entity_id
_entity_poly.type
_entity_poly.pdbx_seq_one_letter_code
_entity_poly.pdbx_strand_id
1 'polypeptide(L)'
;MAGQQLLLLGRFFVRNGDAVLGLGFPGVVAHPLKNFWCPSAPEQDRYYAALPFAAYSGKGACGDYAPTWFVDPALATGDNQGVLQPNHMTRLTDIQDGASNTILLTEDAGRPRLWQAGRAGPPQAVTGGPWAGYATGITLKGSTFDGTSRPGPCALNCTNDHEVYSFHPGGANAVF
;
A
#
# COMPACT_ATOMS: atom_id res chain seq x y z
N MET A 1 29.41 12.35 4.07
CA MET A 1 28.51 13.20 3.25
C MET A 1 27.40 12.32 2.73
N ALA A 2 26.26 12.26 3.41
CA ALA A 2 25.14 11.41 3.03
C ALA A 2 24.01 12.31 2.49
N GLY A 3 23.63 12.08 1.24
CA GLY A 3 22.61 12.85 0.54
C GLY A 3 21.23 12.61 1.14
N GLN A 4 20.50 13.70 1.38
CA GLN A 4 19.11 13.70 1.82
C GLN A 4 18.21 13.44 0.60
N GLN A 5 17.41 12.37 0.63
CA GLN A 5 16.34 12.18 -0.36
C GLN A 5 15.14 13.05 0.03
N LEU A 6 14.82 13.97 -0.86
CA LEU A 6 13.73 14.94 -0.76
C LEU A 6 12.53 14.37 -1.55
N LEU A 7 11.50 13.89 -0.88
CA LEU A 7 10.21 13.63 -1.54
C LEU A 7 9.39 14.93 -1.54
N LEU A 8 9.15 15.49 -2.72
CA LEU A 8 8.30 16.66 -2.91
C LEU A 8 6.82 16.23 -2.85
N LEU A 9 6.22 16.31 -1.67
CA LEU A 9 4.78 16.51 -1.53
C LEU A 9 4.58 17.94 -1.01
N GLY A 10 3.77 18.73 -1.72
CA GLY A 10 3.60 20.15 -1.48
C GLY A 10 3.45 20.49 0.01
N ARG A 11 4.33 21.40 0.47
CA ARG A 11 4.27 22.12 1.75
C ARG A 11 4.41 21.33 3.06
N PHE A 12 4.98 20.12 3.05
CA PHE A 12 5.46 19.49 4.29
C PHE A 12 6.95 19.20 4.21
N PHE A 13 7.77 20.05 4.84
CA PHE A 13 9.18 19.78 5.11
C PHE A 13 9.28 18.92 6.38
N VAL A 14 9.76 17.68 6.28
CA VAL A 14 10.12 16.87 7.46
C VAL A 14 11.61 17.00 7.69
N ARG A 15 12.00 17.69 8.77
CA ARG A 15 13.37 17.58 9.33
C ARG A 15 13.33 16.51 10.42
N ASN A 16 14.21 15.51 10.33
CA ASN A 16 14.51 14.64 11.47
C ASN A 16 15.24 15.48 12.53
N GLY A 17 14.60 15.78 13.66
CA GLY A 17 15.31 16.47 14.76
C GLY A 17 14.48 17.07 15.90
N ASP A 18 13.19 17.38 15.72
CA ASP A 18 12.48 18.21 16.71
C ASP A 18 11.75 17.37 17.77
N ALA A 19 12.53 16.61 18.55
CA ALA A 19 12.09 16.04 19.82
C ALA A 19 12.40 17.03 20.96
N VAL A 20 11.75 18.19 20.95
CA VAL A 20 11.77 19.11 22.10
C VAL A 20 10.34 19.52 22.39
N LEU A 21 9.95 19.37 23.66
CA LEU A 21 8.62 19.55 24.26
C LEU A 21 7.79 18.25 24.25
N GLY A 22 7.61 17.66 25.44
CA GLY A 22 6.90 16.40 25.72
C GLY A 22 5.40 16.39 25.43
N LEU A 23 4.98 17.00 24.34
CA LEU A 23 3.76 16.68 23.63
C LEU A 23 4.15 15.64 22.60
N GLY A 24 3.84 14.37 22.86
CA GLY A 24 4.12 13.28 21.94
C GLY A 24 3.39 13.52 20.62
N PHE A 25 4.05 14.15 19.66
CA PHE A 25 3.56 14.17 18.30
C PHE A 25 3.45 12.71 17.87
N PRO A 26 2.25 12.22 17.49
CA PRO A 26 2.18 10.92 16.85
C PRO A 26 3.15 10.98 15.68
N GLY A 27 4.11 10.05 15.62
CA GLY A 27 5.09 10.02 14.53
C GLY A 27 4.34 10.17 13.20
N VAL A 28 4.89 10.90 12.23
CA VAL A 28 4.19 11.29 10.98
C VAL A 28 3.40 10.11 10.38
N VAL A 29 3.98 8.91 10.40
CA VAL A 29 3.40 7.64 9.91
C VAL A 29 2.10 7.22 10.62
N ALA A 30 1.86 7.66 11.85
CA ALA A 30 0.64 7.43 12.62
C ALA A 30 -0.46 8.46 12.35
N HIS A 31 -0.22 9.45 11.48
CA HIS A 31 -1.25 10.42 11.09
C HIS A 31 -2.11 9.86 9.94
N PRO A 32 -3.44 9.80 10.09
CA PRO A 32 -4.33 9.41 9.00
C PRO A 32 -4.26 10.35 7.80
N LEU A 33 -4.06 9.79 6.61
CA LEU A 33 -4.19 10.51 5.34
C LEU A 33 -5.52 10.15 4.69
N LYS A 34 -6.55 10.97 4.91
CA LYS A 34 -7.91 10.69 4.41
C LYS A 34 -7.98 10.54 2.89
N ASN A 35 -7.09 11.17 2.14
CA ASN A 35 -7.00 11.00 0.68
C ASN A 35 -6.55 9.60 0.26
N PHE A 36 -5.95 8.84 1.18
CA PHE A 36 -5.51 7.45 0.97
C PHE A 36 -6.54 6.46 1.53
N TRP A 37 -7.73 6.90 1.92
CA TRP A 37 -8.79 6.01 2.39
C TRP A 37 -9.79 5.73 1.28
N CYS A 38 -10.16 4.47 1.13
CA CYS A 38 -11.31 4.08 0.33
C CYS A 38 -12.56 4.36 1.17
N PRO A 39 -13.47 5.27 0.75
CA PRO A 39 -14.66 5.60 1.53
C PRO A 39 -15.66 4.44 1.59
N SER A 40 -15.56 3.45 0.68
CA SER A 40 -16.40 2.25 0.71
C SER A 40 -15.83 1.14 1.60
N ALA A 41 -14.60 1.28 2.10
CA ALA A 41 -14.07 0.30 3.04
C ALA A 41 -14.92 0.30 4.34
N PRO A 42 -15.35 -0.88 4.83
CA PRO A 42 -16.27 -0.99 5.96
C PRO A 42 -15.64 -0.52 7.27
N GLU A 43 -14.30 -0.51 7.34
CA GLU A 43 -13.52 -0.06 8.50
C GLU A 43 -12.64 1.12 8.10
N GLN A 44 -12.86 2.26 8.76
CA GLN A 44 -12.05 3.47 8.65
C GLN A 44 -11.19 3.64 9.91
N ASP A 45 -10.24 4.58 9.89
CA ASP A 45 -9.38 4.87 11.05
C ASP A 45 -8.62 3.64 11.60
N ARG A 46 -8.12 2.83 10.68
CA ARG A 46 -7.35 1.62 10.96
C ARG A 46 -5.90 1.94 11.32
N TYR A 47 -5.35 1.19 12.26
CA TYR A 47 -3.95 1.23 12.63
C TYR A 47 -3.34 -0.16 12.59
N TYR A 48 -2.08 -0.25 12.17
CA TYR A 48 -1.28 -1.45 12.29
C TYR A 48 -0.18 -1.23 13.32
N ALA A 49 -0.19 -2.04 14.38
CA ALA A 49 0.80 -2.03 15.43
C ALA A 49 1.78 -3.19 15.22
N ALA A 50 2.99 -2.88 14.77
CA ALA A 50 4.04 -3.88 14.56
C ALA A 50 5.42 -3.31 14.92
N LEU A 51 6.38 -4.20 15.19
CA LEU A 51 7.75 -3.85 15.60
C LEU A 51 8.44 -2.81 14.69
N PRO A 52 8.27 -2.84 13.35
CA PRO A 52 8.88 -1.81 12.48
C PRO A 52 8.34 -0.39 12.73
N PHE A 53 7.20 -0.25 13.41
CA PHE A 53 6.64 1.03 13.83
C PHE A 53 7.03 1.45 15.24
N ALA A 54 7.85 0.67 15.96
CA ALA A 54 8.29 0.99 17.32
C ALA A 54 8.99 2.36 17.39
N ALA A 55 9.76 2.73 16.36
CA ALA A 55 10.38 4.06 16.23
C ALA A 55 9.38 5.21 15.98
N TYR A 56 8.13 4.90 15.63
CA TYR A 56 7.06 5.84 15.31
C TYR A 56 5.88 5.75 16.30
N SER A 57 6.18 5.65 17.59
CA SER A 57 5.17 5.48 18.65
C SER A 57 4.40 4.15 18.60
N GLY A 58 4.93 3.15 17.89
CA GLY A 58 4.42 1.77 17.89
C GLY A 58 3.27 1.48 16.93
N LYS A 59 2.80 2.45 16.13
CA LYS A 59 1.69 2.25 15.18
C LYS A 59 1.86 3.06 13.90
N GLY A 60 1.32 2.53 12.80
CA GLY A 60 1.16 3.26 11.55
C GLY A 60 -0.33 3.38 11.18
N ALA A 61 -0.74 4.54 10.67
CA ALA A 61 -2.09 4.76 10.19
C ALA A 61 -2.27 4.10 8.82
N CYS A 62 -3.32 3.30 8.66
CA CYS A 62 -3.54 2.56 7.42
C CYS A 62 -4.08 3.45 6.30
N GLY A 63 -3.71 3.08 5.07
CA GLY A 63 -4.32 3.52 3.83
C GLY A 63 -4.85 2.33 3.02
N ASP A 64 -5.54 2.63 1.94
CA ASP A 64 -6.20 1.66 1.04
C ASP A 64 -5.64 1.70 -0.38
N TYR A 65 -4.66 2.58 -0.65
CA TYR A 65 -4.00 2.67 -1.95
C TYR A 65 -2.54 2.25 -1.80
N ALA A 66 -2.17 1.22 -2.54
CA ALA A 66 -0.87 0.59 -2.47
C ALA A 66 -0.08 0.79 -3.77
N PRO A 67 1.25 1.00 -3.70
CA PRO A 67 2.09 0.98 -4.88
C PRO A 67 2.17 -0.40 -5.50
N THR A 68 2.20 -0.43 -6.83
CA THR A 68 2.49 -1.64 -7.61
C THR A 68 3.99 -1.89 -7.59
N TRP A 69 4.42 -2.97 -6.93
CA TRP A 69 5.84 -3.34 -6.89
C TRP A 69 6.24 -4.25 -8.02
N PHE A 70 5.48 -5.32 -8.23
CA PHE A 70 5.81 -6.35 -9.20
C PHE A 70 4.55 -7.03 -9.73
N VAL A 71 4.64 -7.61 -10.92
CA VAL A 71 3.80 -8.74 -11.35
C VAL A 71 4.56 -10.03 -11.02
N ASP A 72 3.87 -11.07 -10.55
CA ASP A 72 4.52 -12.35 -10.30
C ASP A 72 5.14 -12.89 -11.61
N PRO A 73 6.43 -13.28 -11.61
CA PRO A 73 7.07 -13.80 -12.82
C PRO A 73 6.45 -15.07 -13.41
N ALA A 74 5.60 -15.77 -12.65
CA ALA A 74 4.81 -16.88 -13.19
C ALA A 74 3.68 -16.42 -14.12
N LEU A 75 3.27 -15.14 -14.07
CA LEU A 75 2.14 -14.59 -14.83
C LEU A 75 2.54 -13.80 -16.07
N ALA A 76 3.76 -13.29 -16.13
CA ALA A 76 4.23 -12.46 -17.23
C ALA A 76 5.71 -12.74 -17.55
N THR A 77 6.05 -12.70 -18.84
CA THR A 77 7.42 -12.80 -19.33
C THR A 77 8.02 -11.40 -19.55
N GLY A 78 9.31 -11.25 -19.26
CA GLY A 78 10.02 -9.99 -19.44
C GLY A 78 10.20 -9.20 -18.14
N ASP A 79 10.14 -7.87 -18.24
CA ASP A 79 10.25 -6.98 -17.11
C ASP A 79 8.90 -6.91 -16.35
N ASN A 80 8.90 -7.44 -15.13
CA ASN A 80 7.72 -7.49 -14.28
C ASN A 80 7.77 -6.46 -13.15
N GLN A 81 8.66 -5.48 -13.25
CA GLN A 81 8.86 -4.46 -12.24
C GLN A 81 7.78 -3.38 -12.36
N GLY A 82 7.21 -2.97 -11.23
CA GLY A 82 6.32 -1.83 -11.12
C GLY A 82 7.07 -0.51 -10.96
N VAL A 83 6.34 0.59 -10.91
CA VAL A 83 6.95 1.94 -10.92
C VAL A 83 7.51 2.32 -9.54
N LEU A 84 6.81 1.98 -8.45
CA LEU A 84 7.13 2.43 -7.08
C LEU A 84 7.70 1.31 -6.20
N GLN A 85 8.75 0.66 -6.66
CA GLN A 85 9.40 -0.42 -5.95
C GLN A 85 10.21 0.08 -4.73
N PRO A 86 10.40 -0.77 -3.70
CA PRO A 86 11.27 -0.43 -2.58
C PRO A 86 12.71 -0.18 -3.04
N ASN A 87 13.30 0.93 -2.60
CA ASN A 87 14.70 1.29 -2.84
C ASN A 87 15.09 1.45 -4.32
N HIS A 88 14.11 1.65 -5.21
CA HIS A 88 14.36 1.95 -6.61
C HIS A 88 13.69 3.26 -6.99
N MET A 89 14.39 4.12 -7.74
CA MET A 89 13.88 5.39 -8.20
C MET A 89 13.64 5.33 -9.70
N THR A 90 12.38 5.11 -10.08
CA THR A 90 11.95 5.11 -11.48
C THR A 90 11.73 6.55 -11.95
N ARG A 91 12.40 6.97 -13.01
CA ARG A 91 12.12 8.27 -13.65
C ARG A 91 10.91 8.13 -14.55
N LEU A 92 10.20 9.23 -14.79
CA LEU A 92 9.08 9.24 -15.74
C LEU A 92 9.50 8.74 -17.15
N THR A 93 10.74 9.02 -17.57
CA THR A 93 11.30 8.56 -18.84
C THR A 93 11.62 7.07 -18.89
N ASP A 94 11.67 6.40 -17.73
CA ASP A 94 11.90 4.96 -17.65
C ASP A 94 10.60 4.17 -17.90
N ILE A 95 9.43 4.85 -17.89
CA ILE A 95 8.12 4.29 -18.19
C ILE A 95 7.87 4.33 -19.71
N GLN A 96 8.45 3.36 -20.43
CA GLN A 96 8.54 3.37 -21.89
C GLN A 96 7.24 3.03 -22.63
N ASP A 97 6.34 2.30 -21.97
CA ASP A 97 4.98 2.03 -22.44
C ASP A 97 4.02 3.22 -22.22
N GLY A 98 4.48 4.25 -21.49
CA GLY A 98 3.80 5.52 -21.28
C GLY A 98 3.05 5.60 -19.94
N ALA A 99 3.17 6.75 -19.27
CA ALA A 99 2.59 6.94 -17.92
C ALA A 99 1.06 6.76 -17.85
N SER A 100 0.32 6.88 -18.96
CA SER A 100 -1.12 6.59 -18.98
C SER A 100 -1.45 5.09 -19.07
N ASN A 101 -0.47 4.23 -19.34
CA ASN A 101 -0.65 2.79 -19.53
C ASN A 101 -0.11 1.97 -18.35
N THR A 102 0.67 2.59 -17.45
CA THR A 102 1.31 1.91 -16.32
C THR A 102 0.61 2.25 -15.02
N ILE A 103 0.08 1.26 -14.31
CA ILE A 103 -0.56 1.50 -13.00
C ILE A 103 0.51 1.85 -11.95
N LEU A 104 0.41 3.03 -11.35
CA LEU A 104 1.29 3.54 -10.31
C LEU A 104 0.86 3.12 -8.90
N LEU A 105 -0.41 3.35 -8.55
CA LEU A 105 -1.04 2.88 -7.31
C LEU A 105 -2.38 2.23 -7.65
N THR A 106 -2.77 1.23 -6.86
CA THR A 106 -4.10 0.63 -6.96
C THR A 106 -4.66 0.34 -5.58
N GLU A 107 -5.98 0.20 -5.53
CA GLU A 107 -6.69 -0.09 -4.29
C GLU A 107 -6.33 -1.50 -3.74
N ASP A 108 -5.86 -1.55 -2.50
CA ASP A 108 -5.70 -2.73 -1.65
C ASP A 108 -6.34 -2.40 -0.30
N ALA A 109 -7.68 -2.33 -0.32
CA ALA A 109 -8.47 -1.77 0.75
C ALA A 109 -8.67 -2.73 1.94
N GLY A 110 -8.90 -2.15 3.11
CA GLY A 110 -9.35 -2.87 4.31
C GLY A 110 -8.24 -3.45 5.18
N ARG A 111 -6.96 -3.35 4.78
CA ARG A 111 -5.82 -3.78 5.60
C ARG A 111 -5.72 -2.97 6.91
N PRO A 112 -5.53 -3.59 8.07
CA PRO A 112 -4.87 -4.87 8.24
C PRO A 112 -5.83 -6.04 8.39
N ARG A 113 -7.15 -5.85 8.36
CA ARG A 113 -8.06 -6.99 8.40
C ARG A 113 -7.96 -7.76 7.08
N LEU A 114 -7.94 -9.09 7.16
CA LEU A 114 -8.05 -9.95 5.98
C LEU A 114 -9.48 -9.94 5.43
N TRP A 115 -9.60 -9.72 4.13
CA TRP A 115 -10.84 -9.79 3.36
C TRP A 115 -10.65 -10.77 2.20
N GLN A 116 -11.62 -11.65 2.02
CA GLN A 116 -11.59 -12.74 1.05
C GLN A 116 -12.94 -12.82 0.34
N ALA A 117 -12.98 -12.72 -0.98
CA ALA A 117 -14.19 -12.84 -1.81
C ALA A 117 -15.41 -12.07 -1.25
N GLY A 118 -15.23 -10.77 -1.00
CA GLY A 118 -16.29 -9.87 -0.48
C GLY A 118 -16.67 -10.03 0.99
N ARG A 119 -16.01 -10.90 1.77
CA ARG A 119 -16.30 -11.13 3.20
C ARG A 119 -15.04 -11.05 4.04
N ALA A 120 -15.22 -10.82 5.34
CA ALA A 120 -14.11 -10.91 6.27
C ALA A 120 -13.57 -12.35 6.31
N GLY A 121 -12.25 -12.47 6.18
CA GLY A 121 -11.54 -13.74 6.33
C GLY A 121 -11.40 -14.15 7.80
N PRO A 122 -10.63 -15.22 8.08
CA PRO A 122 -10.28 -15.59 9.45
C PRO A 122 -9.58 -14.43 10.18
N PRO A 123 -9.59 -14.40 11.54
CA PRO A 123 -8.89 -13.40 12.34
C PRO A 123 -7.38 -13.43 12.08
N GLN A 124 -6.93 -12.65 11.11
CA GLN A 124 -5.55 -12.54 10.68
C GLN A 124 -5.28 -11.08 10.29
N ALA A 125 -4.10 -10.59 10.69
CA ALA A 125 -3.63 -9.28 10.31
C ALA A 125 -2.76 -9.38 9.03
N VAL A 126 -3.20 -8.72 7.97
CA VAL A 126 -2.44 -8.53 6.73
C VAL A 126 -1.46 -7.38 6.92
N THR A 127 -0.21 -7.61 6.53
CA THR A 127 0.85 -6.60 6.59
C THR A 127 0.64 -5.47 5.56
N GLY A 128 1.36 -4.36 5.71
CA GLY A 128 1.38 -3.31 4.68
C GLY A 128 0.24 -2.31 4.69
N GLY A 129 -0.69 -2.40 5.65
CA GLY A 129 -1.75 -1.40 5.80
C GLY A 129 -1.26 0.06 5.92
N PRO A 130 -0.21 0.37 6.69
CA PRO A 130 0.24 1.75 6.88
C PRO A 130 0.70 2.46 5.61
N TRP A 131 0.25 3.71 5.40
CA TRP A 131 0.53 4.48 4.19
C TRP A 131 2.02 4.79 3.97
N ALA A 132 2.81 4.83 5.04
CA ALA A 132 4.28 4.95 5.00
C ALA A 132 4.98 3.69 5.53
N GLY A 133 4.37 2.52 5.34
CA GLY A 133 4.94 1.23 5.73
C GLY A 133 5.88 0.66 4.65
N TYR A 134 6.97 0.03 5.07
CA TYR A 134 7.89 -0.69 4.16
C TYR A 134 7.20 -1.83 3.40
N ALA A 135 6.12 -2.39 3.96
CA ALA A 135 5.34 -3.49 3.40
C ALA A 135 4.12 -3.01 2.58
N THR A 136 3.99 -1.71 2.28
CA THR A 136 2.71 -1.17 1.79
C THR A 136 2.32 -1.61 0.39
N GLY A 137 3.28 -1.91 -0.48
CA GLY A 137 3.00 -2.27 -1.86
C GLY A 137 2.49 -3.69 -2.05
N ILE A 138 2.00 -3.91 -3.26
CA ILE A 138 1.44 -5.19 -3.71
C ILE A 138 2.32 -5.83 -4.77
N THR A 139 2.25 -7.15 -4.85
CA THR A 139 2.77 -7.92 -5.97
C THR A 139 1.61 -8.66 -6.58
N LEU A 140 1.29 -8.40 -7.85
CA LEU A 140 0.14 -8.98 -8.53
C LEU A 140 0.41 -10.45 -8.84
N LYS A 141 -0.22 -11.35 -8.09
CA LYS A 141 -0.14 -12.82 -8.28
C LYS A 141 -1.52 -13.43 -8.52
N GLY A 142 -2.57 -12.69 -8.14
CA GLY A 142 -3.92 -13.19 -8.04
C GLY A 142 -4.07 -14.29 -7.00
N SER A 143 -5.31 -14.70 -6.76
CA SER A 143 -5.65 -15.76 -5.82
C SER A 143 -6.66 -16.74 -6.42
N THR A 144 -6.94 -17.81 -5.68
CA THR A 144 -8.17 -18.59 -5.89
C THR A 144 -9.40 -17.68 -5.73
N PHE A 145 -10.52 -18.04 -6.36
CA PHE A 145 -11.74 -17.22 -6.34
C PHE A 145 -12.32 -17.00 -4.94
N ASP A 146 -12.01 -17.88 -4.00
CA ASP A 146 -12.39 -17.76 -2.59
C ASP A 146 -11.39 -16.94 -1.75
N GLY A 147 -10.27 -16.50 -2.33
CA GLY A 147 -9.25 -15.69 -1.66
C GLY A 147 -8.28 -16.43 -0.75
N THR A 148 -8.33 -17.76 -0.71
CA THR A 148 -7.63 -18.54 0.32
C THR A 148 -6.19 -18.90 -0.06
N SER A 149 -5.89 -19.02 -1.35
CA SER A 149 -4.56 -19.44 -1.84
C SER A 149 -4.07 -18.55 -2.97
N ARG A 150 -2.75 -18.37 -3.06
CA ARG A 150 -2.06 -17.58 -4.11
C ARG A 150 -0.81 -18.36 -4.61
N PRO A 151 -0.39 -18.20 -5.87
CA PRO A 151 -1.05 -17.43 -6.94
C PRO A 151 -2.36 -18.08 -7.38
N GLY A 152 -3.17 -17.38 -8.18
CA GLY A 152 -4.39 -17.95 -8.74
C GLY A 152 -5.08 -17.05 -9.78
N PRO A 153 -6.17 -17.53 -10.40
CA PRO A 153 -6.77 -16.90 -11.57
C PRO A 153 -7.52 -15.59 -11.28
N CYS A 154 -7.73 -15.23 -10.01
CA CYS A 154 -8.49 -14.04 -9.64
C CYS A 154 -7.57 -12.87 -9.26
N ALA A 155 -7.51 -11.86 -10.11
CA ALA A 155 -6.66 -10.68 -9.91
C ALA A 155 -7.30 -9.55 -9.09
N LEU A 156 -8.62 -9.57 -8.87
CA LEU A 156 -9.37 -8.47 -8.25
C LEU A 156 -10.43 -9.01 -7.28
N ASN A 157 -10.52 -8.41 -6.09
CA ASN A 157 -11.56 -8.62 -5.08
C ASN A 157 -11.67 -10.04 -4.50
N CYS A 158 -10.71 -10.92 -4.80
CA CYS A 158 -10.65 -12.23 -4.17
C CYS A 158 -9.88 -12.21 -2.86
N THR A 159 -8.84 -11.42 -2.69
CA THR A 159 -8.16 -11.21 -1.41
C THR A 159 -7.55 -9.82 -1.32
N ASN A 160 -7.49 -9.22 -0.13
CA ASN A 160 -6.73 -7.99 0.14
C ASN A 160 -5.36 -8.28 0.79
N ASP A 161 -4.91 -9.53 0.71
CA ASP A 161 -3.58 -9.91 1.13
C ASP A 161 -2.58 -9.54 0.03
N HIS A 162 -2.17 -8.27 0.00
CA HIS A 162 -1.24 -7.71 -0.99
C HIS A 162 -1.69 -7.92 -2.45
N GLU A 163 -2.99 -7.78 -2.71
CA GLU A 163 -3.62 -7.95 -4.03
C GLU A 163 -4.68 -6.85 -4.21
N VAL A 164 -5.14 -6.65 -5.45
CA VAL A 164 -6.12 -5.60 -5.73
C VAL A 164 -7.46 -5.94 -5.07
N TYR A 165 -7.90 -5.08 -4.15
CA TYR A 165 -9.15 -5.28 -3.42
C TYR A 165 -9.87 -3.96 -3.17
N SER A 166 -11.15 -3.96 -3.48
CA SER A 166 -12.04 -2.82 -3.34
C SER A 166 -13.41 -3.22 -2.84
N PHE A 167 -14.02 -2.31 -2.11
CA PHE A 167 -15.40 -2.41 -1.62
C PHE A 167 -16.39 -1.65 -2.51
N HIS A 168 -15.92 -1.02 -3.59
CA HIS A 168 -16.79 -0.36 -4.54
C HIS A 168 -17.49 -1.41 -5.44
N PRO A 169 -18.78 -1.22 -5.77
CA PRO A 169 -19.50 -2.13 -6.67
C PRO A 169 -18.98 -2.10 -8.12
N GLY A 170 -18.26 -1.05 -8.51
CA GLY A 170 -17.72 -0.85 -9.86
C GLY A 170 -16.31 -1.40 -10.09
N GLY A 171 -15.67 -2.00 -9.09
CA GLY A 171 -14.27 -2.44 -9.15
C GLY A 171 -13.33 -1.53 -8.37
N ALA A 172 -12.02 -1.76 -8.51
CA ALA A 172 -10.99 -1.00 -7.78
C ALA A 172 -10.58 0.27 -8.51
N ASN A 173 -10.24 1.31 -7.73
CA ASN A 173 -9.60 2.50 -8.25
C ASN A 173 -8.11 2.26 -8.47
N ALA A 174 -7.59 2.83 -9.56
CA ALA A 174 -6.18 2.84 -9.90
C ALA A 174 -5.78 4.21 -10.43
N VAL A 175 -4.53 4.59 -10.20
CA VAL A 175 -3.89 5.77 -10.81
C VAL A 175 -2.76 5.29 -11.71
N PHE A 176 -2.63 5.94 -12.87
CA PHE A 176 -1.63 5.70 -13.89
C PHE A 176 -0.63 6.86 -13.88
#